data_AF-A0A7C5JWV9-F1
#
_entry.id   AF-A0A7C5JWV9-F1
#
_cell.length_a   1.000
_cell.length_b   1.000
_cell.length_c   1.000
_cell.angle_alpha   90.00
_cell.angle_beta   90.00
_cell.angle_gamma   90.00
#
_symmetry.space_group_name_H-M   'P 1'
#
loop_
_entity.id
_entity.type
_entity.pdbx_description
1 polymer ?
#
loop_
_entity_poly.entity_id
_entity_poly.type
_entity_poly.pdbx_seq_one_letter_code
_entity_poly.pdbx_strand_id
1 'polypeptide(L)'
;MGLLKAATLLCPEQIIFDDEIYHANRRLAEGIDTDPEHLALDVIGAVGPGGHFLAQRHTRQAIREIWLPELTHPAPMVDGGPSPEIRERARETFTRILRDHQPMPLPEDLQTELQSIIRAAERALPDGGADAAV
;
A
#
# COMPACT_ATOMS: atom_id res chain seq x y z
N MET A 1 -11.49 0.48 3.07
CA MET A 1 -10.62 1.17 2.11
C MET A 1 -11.34 1.27 0.79
N GLY A 2 -11.22 2.39 0.06
CA GLY A 2 -11.87 2.63 -1.23
C GLY A 2 -13.27 3.22 -1.19
N LEU A 3 -13.87 3.38 -0.02
CA LEU A 3 -15.27 3.73 0.12
C LEU A 3 -15.47 5.23 0.34
N LEU A 4 -16.29 5.84 -0.50
CA LEU A 4 -16.69 7.23 -0.45
C LEU A 4 -18.21 7.35 -0.27
N LYS A 5 -18.70 8.59 -0.08
CA LYS A 5 -20.13 8.91 0.06
C LYS A 5 -20.84 8.02 1.09
N ALA A 6 -20.35 8.03 2.33
CA ALA A 6 -20.90 7.19 3.41
C ALA A 6 -21.00 5.69 3.01
N ALA A 7 -19.94 5.16 2.40
CA ALA A 7 -19.83 3.77 1.95
C ALA A 7 -20.80 3.34 0.82
N THR A 8 -21.42 4.29 0.12
CA THR A 8 -22.29 3.99 -1.04
C THR A 8 -21.56 3.94 -2.38
N LEU A 9 -20.29 4.36 -2.42
CA LEU A 9 -19.50 4.40 -3.64
C LEU A 9 -18.12 3.78 -3.40
N LEU A 10 -17.79 2.73 -4.15
CA LEU A 10 -16.46 2.15 -4.19
C LEU A 10 -15.66 2.77 -5.33
N CYS A 11 -14.56 3.46 -5.00
CA CYS A 11 -13.66 4.09 -5.94
C CYS A 11 -12.30 3.35 -5.95
N PRO A 12 -11.87 2.76 -7.08
CA PRO A 12 -10.61 2.03 -7.17
C PRO A 12 -9.38 2.85 -6.76
N GLU A 13 -9.31 4.11 -7.18
CA GLU A 13 -8.20 5.02 -6.88
C GLU A 13 -8.12 5.30 -5.37
N GLN A 14 -9.27 5.35 -4.71
CA GLN A 14 -9.36 5.54 -3.26
C GLN A 14 -8.84 4.31 -2.51
N ILE A 15 -8.92 3.10 -3.07
CA ILE A 15 -8.34 1.91 -2.43
C ILE A 15 -6.82 2.08 -2.28
N ILE A 16 -6.15 2.53 -3.34
CA ILE A 16 -4.70 2.75 -3.35
C ILE A 16 -4.32 3.92 -2.46
N PHE A 17 -5.12 4.99 -2.46
CA PHE A 17 -4.87 6.14 -1.59
C PHE A 17 -5.04 5.79 -0.10
N ASP A 18 -6.08 5.05 0.24
CA ASP A 18 -6.34 4.58 1.60
C ASP A 18 -5.25 3.61 2.09
N ASP A 19 -4.67 2.79 1.20
CA ASP A 19 -3.53 1.92 1.50
C ASP A 19 -2.28 2.73 1.91
N GLU A 20 -1.94 3.79 1.17
CA GLU A 20 -0.82 4.66 1.54
C GLU A 20 -1.07 5.41 2.86
N ILE A 21 -2.32 5.85 3.11
CA ILE A 21 -2.72 6.42 4.40
C ILE A 21 -2.52 5.41 5.53
N TYR A 22 -2.92 4.15 5.32
CA TYR A 22 -2.70 3.10 6.31
C TYR A 22 -1.20 2.94 6.62
N HIS A 23 -0.35 2.86 5.60
CA HIS A 23 1.10 2.73 5.80
C HIS A 23 1.71 3.93 6.55
N ALA A 24 1.29 5.15 6.24
CA ALA A 24 1.71 6.35 6.96
C ALA A 24 1.30 6.29 8.45
N ASN A 25 0.06 5.89 8.74
CA ASN A 25 -0.43 5.76 10.12
C ASN A 25 0.24 4.60 10.86
N ARG A 26 0.51 3.48 10.19
CA ARG A 26 1.27 2.35 10.75
C ARG A 26 2.66 2.81 11.17
N ARG A 27 3.36 3.54 10.30
CA ARG A 27 4.71 4.05 10.59
C ARG A 27 4.72 5.06 11.74
N LEU A 28 3.67 5.87 11.85
CA LEU A 28 3.48 6.79 12.97
C LEU A 28 3.21 6.02 14.28
N ALA A 29 2.40 4.96 14.23
CA ALA A 29 2.05 4.14 15.38
C ALA A 29 3.23 3.28 15.89
N GLU A 30 4.19 2.92 15.03
CA GLU A 30 5.45 2.28 15.42
C GLU A 30 6.30 3.16 16.36
N GLY A 31 6.08 4.47 16.36
CA GLY A 31 6.77 5.42 17.25
C GLY A 31 8.22 5.70 16.82
N ILE A 32 9.01 6.17 17.79
CA ILE A 32 10.42 6.53 17.61
C ILE A 32 11.26 5.49 18.35
N ASP A 33 12.18 4.85 17.63
CA ASP A 33 13.18 4.00 18.23
C ASP A 33 14.24 4.87 18.95
N THR A 34 14.44 4.59 20.22
CA THR A 34 15.37 5.35 21.09
C THR A 34 16.64 4.58 21.41
N ASP A 35 16.89 3.47 20.72
CA ASP A 35 18.12 2.71 20.86
C ASP A 35 19.34 3.55 20.44
N PRO A 36 20.52 3.33 21.05
CA PRO A 36 21.71 4.15 20.79
C PRO A 36 22.10 4.26 19.30
N GLU A 37 21.88 3.18 18.54
CA GLU A 37 22.14 3.17 17.09
C GLU A 37 21.18 4.11 16.33
N HIS A 38 19.90 4.17 16.71
CA HIS A 38 18.89 5.04 16.11
C HIS A 38 19.03 6.50 16.54
N LEU A 39 19.43 6.76 17.79
CA LEU A 39 19.74 8.11 18.25
C LEU A 39 20.98 8.71 17.56
N ALA A 40 21.91 7.86 17.12
CA ALA A 40 23.06 8.22 16.29
C ALA A 40 23.95 9.36 16.85
N LEU A 41 24.05 9.47 18.17
CA LEU A 41 24.76 10.58 18.84
C LEU A 41 26.25 10.62 18.47
N ASP A 42 26.89 9.45 18.31
CA ASP A 42 28.29 9.36 17.89
C ASP A 42 28.49 9.91 16.47
N VAL A 43 27.55 9.64 15.55
CA VAL A 43 27.59 10.14 14.17
C VAL A 43 27.39 11.65 14.15
N ILE A 44 26.45 12.18 14.94
CA ILE A 44 26.21 13.61 15.08
C ILE A 44 27.47 14.31 15.61
N GLY A 45 28.09 13.76 16.64
CA GLY A 45 29.35 14.28 17.20
C GLY A 45 30.50 14.26 16.19
N ALA A 46 30.63 13.18 15.42
CA ALA A 46 31.69 13.03 14.43
C ALA A 46 31.54 13.95 13.21
N VAL A 47 30.32 14.20 12.74
CA VAL A 47 30.04 15.11 11.60
C VAL A 47 30.29 16.56 11.99
N GLY A 48 29.84 16.96 13.19
CA GLY A 48 30.01 18.30 13.72
C GLY A 48 29.21 19.39 12.99
N PRO A 49 29.30 20.65 13.47
CA PRO A 49 28.53 21.76 12.93
C PRO A 49 28.88 22.08 11.46
N GLY A 50 27.87 22.33 10.63
CA GLY A 50 28.04 22.68 9.21
C GLY A 50 28.36 21.49 8.28
N GLY A 51 28.47 20.28 8.82
CA GLY A 51 28.64 19.06 8.02
C GLY A 51 27.32 18.51 7.46
N HIS A 52 27.40 17.40 6.72
CA HIS A 52 26.23 16.68 6.19
C HIS A 52 26.34 15.16 6.44
N PHE A 53 25.19 14.49 6.51
CA PHE A 53 25.11 13.08 6.87
C PHE A 53 25.11 12.12 5.67
N LEU A 54 24.95 12.63 4.45
CA LEU A 54 24.80 11.80 3.23
C LEU A 54 25.95 10.83 2.96
N ALA A 55 27.17 11.14 3.41
CA ALA A 55 28.34 10.26 3.22
C ALA A 55 28.50 9.22 4.35
N GLN A 56 27.72 9.32 5.43
CA GLN A 56 27.87 8.47 6.60
C GLN A 56 27.44 7.04 6.30
N ARG A 57 28.17 6.07 6.88
CA ARG A 57 27.79 4.65 6.76
C ARG A 57 26.42 4.40 7.39
N HIS A 58 26.17 5.02 8.54
CA HIS A 58 24.89 4.96 9.26
C HIS A 58 23.72 5.39 8.37
N THR A 59 23.80 6.55 7.72
CA THR A 59 22.76 7.03 6.80
C THR A 59 22.52 6.08 5.62
N ARG A 60 23.58 5.48 5.05
CA ARG A 60 23.44 4.50 3.95
C ARG A 60 22.74 3.21 4.36
N GLN A 61 22.82 2.83 5.64
CA GLN A 61 22.09 1.69 6.19
C GLN A 61 20.64 2.08 6.47
N ALA A 62 20.43 3.15 7.24
CA ALA A 62 19.11 3.61 7.67
C ALA A 62 18.18 4.00 6.51
N ILE A 63 18.71 4.59 5.43
CA ILE A 63 17.87 5.04 4.30
C ILE A 63 17.10 3.89 3.62
N ARG A 64 17.58 2.65 3.74
CA ARG A 64 16.92 1.46 3.17
C ARG A 64 15.70 1.00 3.97
N GLU A 65 15.60 1.46 5.21
CA GLU A 65 14.51 1.11 6.14
C GLU A 65 13.41 2.18 6.15
N ILE A 66 13.67 3.34 5.53
CA ILE A 66 12.69 4.41 5.40
C ILE A 66 11.63 3.98 4.40
N TRP A 67 10.40 3.87 4.88
CA TRP A 67 9.24 3.83 4.00
C TRP A 67 9.02 5.21 3.38
N LEU A 68 9.00 5.27 2.06
CA LEU A 68 8.72 6.48 1.29
C LEU A 68 7.37 6.33 0.58
N PRO A 69 6.45 7.29 0.74
CA PRO A 69 5.21 7.26 -0.02
C PRO A 69 5.48 7.52 -1.50
N GLU A 70 4.88 6.71 -2.37
CA GLU A 70 5.04 6.84 -3.84
C GLU A 70 3.92 7.68 -4.45
N LEU A 71 2.75 7.72 -3.80
CA LEU A 71 1.57 8.37 -4.33
C LEU A 71 1.52 9.85 -3.94
N THR A 72 1.69 10.19 -2.66
CA THR A 72 1.70 11.58 -2.18
C THR A 72 3.00 12.32 -2.45
N HIS A 73 4.13 11.62 -2.51
CA HIS A 73 5.45 12.19 -2.82
C HIS A 73 6.12 11.44 -3.97
N PRO A 74 5.57 11.54 -5.19
CA PRO A 74 6.11 10.82 -6.32
C PRO A 74 7.54 11.26 -6.63
N ALA A 75 8.35 10.32 -7.12
CA ALA A 75 9.66 10.64 -7.65
C ALA A 75 9.53 11.64 -8.83
N PRO A 76 10.49 12.56 -8.98
CA PRO A 76 10.49 13.47 -10.12
C PRO A 76 10.56 12.70 -11.43
N MET A 77 9.88 13.21 -12.46
CA MET A 77 9.92 12.63 -13.79
C MET A 77 11.33 12.73 -14.38
N VAL A 78 11.80 11.65 -15.02
CA VAL A 78 13.16 11.54 -15.56
C VAL A 78 13.41 12.59 -16.67
N ASP A 79 12.38 12.95 -17.42
CA ASP A 79 12.42 13.95 -18.47
C ASP A 79 12.18 15.39 -17.98
N GLY A 80 11.95 15.59 -16.68
CA GLY A 80 11.64 16.88 -16.08
C GLY A 80 10.22 17.38 -16.37
N GLY A 81 9.34 16.53 -16.92
CA GLY A 81 7.93 16.83 -17.13
C GLY A 81 7.15 16.99 -15.81
N PRO A 82 5.93 17.54 -15.86
CA PRO A 82 5.06 17.56 -14.69
C PRO A 82 4.73 16.13 -14.28
N SER A 83 4.76 15.85 -12.98
CA SER A 83 4.22 14.59 -12.45
C SER A 83 2.72 14.51 -12.78
N PRO A 84 2.18 13.32 -13.12
CA PRO A 84 0.74 13.12 -13.29
C PRO A 84 -0.06 13.57 -12.07
N GLU A 85 -1.39 13.62 -12.18
CA GLU A 85 -2.21 13.88 -10.99
C GLU A 85 -2.24 12.66 -10.05
N ILE A 86 -2.46 12.89 -8.76
CA ILE A 86 -2.46 11.81 -7.76
C ILE A 86 -3.50 10.72 -8.07
N ARG A 87 -4.66 11.12 -8.59
CA ARG A 87 -5.73 10.18 -8.98
C ARG A 87 -5.33 9.31 -10.16
N GLU A 88 -4.59 9.86 -11.12
CA GLU A 88 -4.12 9.13 -12.30
C GLU A 88 -3.09 8.07 -11.88
N ARG A 89 -2.11 8.44 -11.05
CA ARG A 89 -1.13 7.49 -10.49
C ARG A 89 -1.81 6.35 -9.72
N ALA A 90 -2.82 6.67 -8.91
CA ALA A 90 -3.59 5.67 -8.16
C ALA A 90 -4.34 4.72 -9.11
N ARG A 91 -4.95 5.25 -10.17
CA ARG A 91 -5.67 4.45 -11.17
C ARG A 91 -4.73 3.53 -11.95
N GLU A 92 -3.57 4.02 -12.36
CA GLU A 92 -2.55 3.24 -13.03
C GLU A 92 -2.05 2.10 -12.14
N THR A 93 -1.77 2.41 -10.87
CA THR A 93 -1.34 1.41 -9.87
C THR A 93 -2.40 0.33 -9.69
N PHE A 94 -3.67 0.72 -9.50
CA PHE A 94 -4.78 -0.21 -9.38
C PHE A 94 -4.91 -1.12 -10.62
N THR A 95 -4.85 -0.53 -11.81
CA THR A 95 -4.96 -1.25 -13.09
C THR A 95 -3.82 -2.24 -13.27
N ARG A 96 -2.60 -1.84 -12.91
CA ARG A 96 -1.40 -2.71 -12.91
C ARG A 96 -1.59 -3.90 -11.99
N ILE A 97 -2.06 -3.68 -10.76
CA ILE A 97 -2.31 -4.75 -9.78
C ILE A 97 -3.34 -5.75 -10.33
N LEU A 98 -4.47 -5.27 -10.86
CA LEU A 98 -5.49 -6.15 -11.43
C LEU A 98 -4.98 -6.99 -12.59
N ARG A 99 -4.09 -6.43 -13.42
CA ARG A 99 -3.54 -7.11 -14.58
C ARG A 99 -2.48 -8.15 -14.20
N ASP A 100 -1.60 -7.79 -13.27
CA ASP A 100 -0.33 -8.51 -13.06
C ASP A 100 -0.32 -9.38 -11.79
N HIS A 101 -1.19 -9.09 -10.80
CA HIS A 101 -1.19 -9.83 -9.53
C HIS A 101 -1.68 -11.27 -9.70
N GLN A 102 -0.88 -12.22 -9.23
CA GLN A 102 -1.21 -13.64 -9.16
C GLN A 102 -1.37 -14.03 -7.68
N PRO A 103 -2.60 -14.19 -7.17
CA PRO A 103 -2.82 -14.63 -5.81
C PRO A 103 -2.24 -16.02 -5.56
N MET A 104 -1.82 -16.28 -4.33
CA MET A 104 -1.43 -17.63 -3.93
C MET A 104 -2.62 -18.58 -4.11
N PRO A 105 -2.48 -19.67 -4.89
CA PRO A 105 -3.58 -20.59 -5.13
C PRO A 105 -3.96 -21.33 -3.84
N LEU A 106 -5.26 -21.59 -3.67
CA LEU A 106 -5.74 -22.42 -2.58
C LEU A 106 -5.36 -23.90 -2.83
N PRO A 107 -5.10 -24.69 -1.78
CA PRO A 107 -4.99 -26.15 -1.89
C PRO A 107 -6.21 -26.78 -2.60
N GLU A 108 -5.99 -27.82 -3.40
CA GLU A 108 -7.02 -28.44 -4.25
C GLU A 108 -8.20 -29.02 -3.46
N ASP A 109 -7.94 -29.59 -2.30
CA ASP A 109 -8.94 -30.13 -1.37
C ASP A 109 -9.87 -29.02 -0.88
N LEU A 110 -9.32 -27.87 -0.46
CA LEU A 110 -10.09 -26.70 -0.04
C LEU A 110 -10.87 -26.07 -1.19
N GLN A 111 -10.31 -26.03 -2.41
CA GLN A 111 -11.04 -25.57 -3.60
C GLN A 111 -12.26 -26.45 -3.87
N THR A 112 -12.10 -27.77 -3.76
CA THR A 112 -13.17 -28.74 -3.98
C THR A 112 -14.28 -28.58 -2.94
N GLU A 113 -13.90 -28.45 -1.67
CA GLU A 113 -14.84 -28.22 -0.57
C GLU A 113 -15.61 -26.91 -0.76
N LEU A 114 -14.92 -25.81 -1.07
CA LEU A 114 -15.55 -24.51 -1.31
C LEU A 114 -16.57 -24.57 -2.46
N GLN A 115 -16.23 -25.23 -3.57
CA GLN A 115 -17.16 -25.43 -4.68
C GLN A 115 -18.37 -26.30 -4.31
N SER A 116 -18.22 -27.27 -3.40
CA SER A 116 -19.34 -28.08 -2.90
C SER A 116 -20.29 -27.22 -2.07
N ILE A 117 -19.75 -26.36 -1.20
CA ILE A 117 -20.54 -25.43 -0.37
C ILE A 117 -21.33 -24.45 -1.24
N ILE A 118 -20.67 -23.84 -2.25
CA ILE A 118 -21.32 -22.91 -3.18
C ILE A 118 -22.49 -23.60 -3.91
N ARG A 119 -22.27 -24.79 -4.48
CA ARG A 119 -23.32 -25.54 -5.19
C ARG A 119 -24.48 -25.94 -4.28
N ALA A 120 -24.22 -26.26 -3.02
CA ALA A 120 -25.27 -26.55 -2.06
C ALA A 120 -26.11 -25.30 -1.76
N ALA A 121 -25.47 -24.14 -1.61
CA ALA A 121 -26.14 -22.86 -1.38
C ALA A 121 -26.99 -22.43 -2.59
N GLU A 122 -26.49 -22.57 -3.80
CA GLU A 122 -27.22 -22.27 -5.05
C GLU A 122 -28.52 -23.07 -5.16
N ARG A 123 -28.51 -24.37 -4.81
CA ARG A 123 -29.73 -25.20 -4.84
C ARG A 123 -30.76 -24.83 -3.78
N ALA A 124 -30.32 -24.22 -2.68
CA ALA A 124 -31.19 -23.83 -1.57
C ALA A 124 -31.87 -22.47 -1.82
N LEU A 125 -31.39 -21.69 -2.79
CA LEU A 125 -31.97 -20.41 -3.17
C LEU A 125 -33.07 -20.64 -4.23
N PRO A 126 -34.32 -20.19 -4.00
CA PRO A 126 -35.32 -20.14 -5.07
C PRO A 126 -34.89 -19.11 -6.13
N ASP A 127 -35.20 -19.38 -7.42
CA ASP A 127 -34.74 -18.67 -8.64
C ASP A 127 -34.99 -17.13 -8.74
N GLY A 128 -35.36 -16.45 -7.65
CA GLY A 128 -35.73 -15.03 -7.63
C GLY A 128 -34.63 -14.04 -7.19
N GLY A 129 -33.38 -14.48 -7.01
CA GLY A 129 -32.34 -13.64 -6.39
C GLY A 129 -31.43 -12.85 -7.32
N ALA A 130 -31.43 -13.12 -8.63
CA ALA A 130 -30.38 -12.62 -9.53
C ALA A 130 -30.68 -11.28 -10.22
N ASP A 131 -31.88 -10.71 -10.07
CA ASP A 131 -32.31 -9.51 -10.82
C ASP A 131 -32.50 -8.23 -9.96
N ALA A 132 -32.04 -8.24 -8.70
CA ALA A 132 -32.27 -7.13 -7.76
C ALA A 132 -31.03 -6.30 -7.39
N ALA A 133 -29.87 -6.52 -8.03
CA ALA A 133 -28.67 -5.76 -7.70
C ALA A 133 -27.64 -5.65 -8.84
N VAL A 134 -27.98 -4.93 -9.93
CA VAL A 134 -27.04 -4.05 -10.68
C VAL A 134 -27.83 -2.85 -11.20
#